data_AF-A0A522ASP2-F1
#
_entry.id   AF-A0A522ASP2-F1
#
_cell.length_a   1.000
_cell.length_b   1.000
_cell.length_c   1.000
_cell.angle_alpha   90.00
_cell.angle_beta   90.00
_cell.angle_gamma   90.00
#
_symmetry.space_group_name_H-M   'P 1'
#
loop_
_entity.id
_entity.type
_entity.pdbx_description
1 polymer ?
#
loop_
_entity_poly.entity_id
_entity_poly.type
_entity_poly.pdbx_seq_one_letter_code
_entity_poly.pdbx_strand_id
1 'polypeptide(L)'
;MDSGIVKIVGEHDRWQSNLVAAFERALDEKLRRAEAKLLSTLMRTLQKDADATRFARSPANAAAIRWLGPAFERQLASEGYGTLVTAFVGQFPAQFEFFQKTLSLLKLPRIDWAAADERAFRAQQIASIDALQSVVKAVGENAKRRALMNIGGLKVDQLAELLQSELGKTLPQATGLAETATSIFYRTIAERGYARFEDAGIEVKFRYYGPDDRITRPFCKRLVESGKAYDRAAIDAMDNGQVPNVFISAGGYRCRHQWILAIDSESQPGAERDTTPPARKIAPVTQAAGRDRRTGAQVREQLAAKAARLTVKSPYDRAEQLRDLLYAENPAKIEMDMRRGGGARKEFRRLRWTEGLAEFKRLVGSGTADGLTAKFRATTRERVFYDPVKKAVSIQTSTSVKKIIHELGHWLEDHVPAIKAKAAEFLARRTQGEVAQSLRSLTGHRGYASAEVAKPDRFLEPYIGKVYRDGYTEVVSMGLELMWSDPERLMTDSDYFDFLWELIRGS
;
A
#
# COMPACT_ATOMS: atom_id res chain seq x y z
N MET A 1 29.73 20.88 -11.90
CA MET A 1 28.85 20.41 -10.81
C MET A 1 29.58 20.62 -9.50
N ASP A 2 28.90 21.15 -8.48
CA ASP A 2 29.50 21.40 -7.17
C ASP A 2 29.95 20.07 -6.54
N SER A 3 31.23 19.99 -6.14
CA SER A 3 31.86 18.78 -5.62
C SER A 3 31.18 18.27 -4.34
N GLY A 4 30.51 19.15 -3.60
CA GLY A 4 29.76 18.80 -2.40
C GLY A 4 28.50 17.97 -2.67
N ILE A 5 27.73 18.29 -3.72
CA ILE A 5 26.48 17.56 -4.03
C ILE A 5 26.83 16.13 -4.41
N VAL A 6 27.80 15.97 -5.30
CA VAL A 6 28.33 14.69 -5.76
C VAL A 6 28.75 13.81 -4.58
N LYS A 7 29.39 14.40 -3.56
CA LYS A 7 29.78 13.69 -2.34
C LYS A 7 28.57 13.17 -1.56
N ILE A 8 27.55 14.02 -1.32
CA ILE A 8 26.33 13.63 -0.59
C ILE A 8 25.59 12.52 -1.33
N VAL A 9 25.44 12.63 -2.65
CA VAL A 9 24.82 11.56 -3.44
C VAL A 9 25.62 10.28 -3.35
N GLY A 10 26.95 10.34 -3.47
CA GLY A 10 27.80 9.15 -3.33
C GLY A 10 27.72 8.51 -1.94
N GLU A 11 27.56 9.30 -0.87
CA GLU A 11 27.31 8.79 0.48
C GLU A 11 25.94 8.11 0.59
N HIS A 12 24.92 8.70 -0.01
CA HIS A 12 23.56 8.16 -0.04
C HIS A 12 23.49 6.85 -0.84
N ASP A 13 24.11 6.77 -2.01
CA ASP A 13 24.21 5.54 -2.82
C ASP A 13 24.88 4.40 -2.06
N ARG A 14 25.97 4.69 -1.34
CA ARG A 14 26.65 3.71 -0.47
C ARG A 14 25.75 3.25 0.66
N TRP A 15 25.03 4.16 1.29
CA TRP A 15 24.07 3.82 2.34
C TRP A 15 22.94 2.91 1.81
N GLN A 16 22.35 3.24 0.65
CA GLN A 16 21.31 2.43 0.02
C GLN A 16 21.83 1.04 -0.33
N SER A 17 23.01 0.96 -0.94
CA SER A 17 23.65 -0.30 -1.30
C SER A 17 23.92 -1.18 -0.08
N ASN A 18 24.42 -0.60 1.01
CA ASN A 18 24.65 -1.31 2.27
C ASN A 18 23.36 -1.82 2.90
N LEU A 19 22.30 -0.99 2.88
CA LEU A 19 20.99 -1.36 3.41
C LEU A 19 20.38 -2.53 2.64
N VAL A 20 20.41 -2.48 1.30
CA VAL A 20 19.91 -3.56 0.44
C VAL A 20 20.75 -4.83 0.61
N ALA A 21 22.07 -4.72 0.64
CA ALA A 21 22.95 -5.88 0.81
C ALA A 21 22.75 -6.55 2.19
N ALA A 22 22.49 -5.77 3.24
CA ALA A 22 22.13 -6.31 4.55
C ALA A 22 20.79 -7.05 4.53
N PHE A 23 19.78 -6.48 3.85
CA PHE A 23 18.49 -7.13 3.63
C PHE A 23 18.64 -8.45 2.86
N GLU A 24 19.39 -8.44 1.76
CA GLU A 24 19.64 -9.61 0.91
C GLU A 24 20.30 -10.75 1.70
N ARG A 25 21.39 -10.48 2.44
CA ARG A 25 22.05 -11.49 3.28
C ARG A 25 21.11 -12.10 4.32
N ALA A 26 20.35 -11.24 5.01
CA ALA A 26 19.40 -11.70 6.02
C ALA A 26 18.22 -12.47 5.41
N LEU A 27 17.83 -12.16 4.17
CA LEU A 27 16.80 -12.87 3.42
C LEU A 27 17.29 -14.25 2.97
N ASP A 28 18.49 -14.34 2.40
CA ASP A 28 19.10 -15.61 1.96
C ASP A 28 19.17 -16.62 3.12
N GLU A 29 19.64 -16.17 4.28
CA GLU A 29 19.74 -17.00 5.49
C GLU A 29 18.38 -17.57 5.92
N LYS A 30 17.32 -16.76 5.85
CA LYS A 30 15.94 -17.16 6.19
C LYS A 30 15.35 -18.09 5.13
N LEU A 31 15.61 -17.81 3.85
CA LEU A 31 15.14 -18.63 2.74
C LEU A 31 15.73 -20.03 2.82
N ARG A 32 17.05 -20.16 3.01
CA ARG A 32 17.71 -21.47 3.15
C ARG A 32 17.09 -22.32 4.26
N ARG A 33 16.85 -21.72 5.44
CA ARG A 33 16.18 -22.42 6.56
C ARG A 33 14.75 -22.79 6.23
N ALA A 34 14.01 -21.89 5.58
CA ALA A 34 12.63 -22.13 5.24
C ALA A 34 12.48 -23.25 4.18
N GLU A 35 13.31 -23.22 3.15
CA GLU A 35 13.36 -24.23 2.09
C GLU A 35 13.74 -25.60 2.66
N ALA A 36 14.76 -25.69 3.52
CA ALA A 36 15.16 -26.94 4.15
C ALA A 36 14.02 -27.57 4.97
N LYS A 37 13.32 -26.77 5.78
CA LYS A 37 12.18 -27.24 6.58
C LYS A 37 10.98 -27.64 5.72
N LEU A 38 10.69 -26.87 4.67
CA LEU A 38 9.61 -27.16 3.73
C LEU A 38 9.88 -28.46 2.97
N LEU A 39 11.09 -28.61 2.40
CA LEU A 39 11.50 -29.80 1.67
C LEU A 39 11.47 -31.04 2.56
N SER A 40 12.01 -30.95 3.78
CA SER A 40 11.96 -32.03 4.77
C SER A 40 10.52 -32.47 5.09
N THR A 41 9.60 -31.51 5.21
CA THR A 41 8.18 -31.78 5.47
C THR A 41 7.50 -32.46 4.27
N LEU A 42 7.77 -31.99 3.04
CA LEU A 42 7.23 -32.58 1.82
C LEU A 42 7.75 -34.01 1.62
N MET A 43 9.04 -34.24 1.78
CA MET A 43 9.65 -35.57 1.62
C MET A 43 9.08 -36.61 2.60
N ARG A 44 8.67 -36.19 3.80
CA ARG A 44 7.97 -37.08 4.76
C ARG A 44 6.50 -37.31 4.44
N THR A 45 5.85 -36.36 3.76
CA THR A 45 4.41 -36.38 3.52
C THR A 45 4.05 -37.08 2.21
N LEU A 46 4.90 -36.95 1.19
CA LEU A 46 4.62 -37.50 -0.13
C LEU A 46 4.87 -39.01 -0.16
N GLN A 47 3.85 -39.73 -0.61
CA GLN A 47 3.91 -41.18 -0.85
C GLN A 47 4.74 -41.48 -2.09
N LYS A 48 5.56 -42.52 -2.02
CA LYS A 48 6.33 -43.02 -3.16
C LYS A 48 5.57 -44.15 -3.86
N ASP A 49 5.93 -44.42 -5.10
CA ASP A 49 5.47 -45.60 -5.83
C ASP A 49 6.05 -46.90 -5.26
N ALA A 50 5.64 -48.04 -5.82
CA ALA A 50 5.97 -49.37 -5.31
C ALA A 50 7.48 -49.68 -5.30
N ASP A 51 8.25 -49.09 -6.23
CA ASP A 51 9.70 -49.23 -6.30
C ASP A 51 10.46 -48.18 -5.46
N ALA A 52 9.72 -47.27 -4.80
CA ALA A 52 10.21 -46.18 -3.97
C ALA A 52 11.17 -45.20 -4.70
N THR A 53 11.18 -45.18 -6.03
CA THR A 53 12.06 -44.31 -6.83
C THR A 53 11.40 -43.01 -7.23
N ARG A 54 10.07 -42.94 -7.30
CA ARG A 54 9.31 -41.75 -7.69
C ARG A 54 8.19 -41.45 -6.72
N PHE A 55 7.65 -40.24 -6.80
CA PHE A 55 6.43 -39.93 -6.07
C PHE A 55 5.21 -40.54 -6.77
N ALA A 56 4.34 -41.17 -5.98
CA ALA A 56 3.12 -41.76 -6.49
C ALA A 56 2.17 -40.69 -7.02
N ARG A 57 1.50 -40.98 -8.14
CA ARG A 57 0.39 -40.14 -8.63
C ARG A 57 -0.87 -40.44 -7.82
N SER A 58 -0.96 -39.87 -6.61
CA SER A 58 -2.10 -40.07 -5.71
C SER A 58 -2.85 -38.76 -5.41
N PRO A 59 -4.17 -38.81 -5.13
CA PRO A 59 -4.92 -37.66 -4.63
C PRO A 59 -4.31 -37.05 -3.37
N ALA A 60 -3.72 -37.89 -2.49
CA ALA A 60 -3.04 -37.44 -1.28
C ALA A 60 -1.80 -36.58 -1.59
N ASN A 61 -0.96 -37.01 -2.52
CA ASN A 61 0.21 -36.24 -2.95
C ASN A 61 -0.18 -34.93 -3.64
N ALA A 62 -1.21 -34.97 -4.50
CA ALA A 62 -1.73 -33.76 -5.13
C ALA A 62 -2.29 -32.78 -4.08
N ALA A 63 -2.96 -33.27 -3.04
CA ALA A 63 -3.42 -32.45 -1.92
C ALA A 63 -2.25 -31.85 -1.14
N ALA A 64 -1.20 -32.62 -0.84
CA ALA A 64 0.00 -32.13 -0.16
C ALA A 64 0.70 -31.01 -0.95
N ILE A 65 0.88 -31.16 -2.26
CA ILE A 65 1.49 -30.12 -3.10
C ILE A 65 0.61 -28.87 -3.20
N ARG A 66 -0.72 -28.98 -3.18
CA ARG A 66 -1.60 -27.80 -3.19
C ARG A 66 -1.33 -26.85 -2.01
N TRP A 67 -0.82 -27.37 -0.90
CA TRP A 67 -0.44 -26.58 0.27
C TRP A 67 0.96 -25.96 0.20
N LEU A 68 1.74 -26.21 -0.86
CA LEU A 68 3.13 -25.75 -0.98
C LEU A 68 3.28 -24.23 -0.84
N GLY A 69 2.45 -23.44 -1.55
CA GLY A 69 2.50 -21.98 -1.48
C GLY A 69 2.26 -21.46 -0.05
N PRO A 70 1.10 -21.77 0.56
CA PRO A 70 0.84 -21.41 1.96
C PRO A 70 1.85 -21.97 2.97
N ALA A 71 2.39 -23.17 2.73
CA ALA A 71 3.41 -23.77 3.58
C ALA A 71 4.74 -23.01 3.50
N PHE A 72 5.17 -22.61 2.30
CA PHE A 72 6.35 -21.78 2.10
C PHE A 72 6.19 -20.41 2.78
N GLU A 73 5.05 -19.74 2.58
CA GLU A 73 4.74 -18.46 3.23
C GLU A 73 4.79 -18.57 4.75
N ARG A 74 4.14 -19.59 5.34
CA ARG A 74 4.17 -19.83 6.79
C ARG A 74 5.57 -20.13 7.29
N GLN A 75 6.32 -20.94 6.56
CA GLN A 75 7.66 -21.32 6.96
C GLN A 75 8.59 -20.10 6.95
N LEU A 76 8.56 -19.30 5.89
CA LEU A 76 9.37 -18.08 5.79
C LEU A 76 8.93 -17.01 6.81
N ALA A 77 7.62 -16.90 7.08
CA ALA A 77 7.11 -16.05 8.17
C ALA A 77 7.62 -16.50 9.55
N SER A 78 7.71 -17.80 9.81
CA SER A 78 8.25 -18.35 11.06
C SER A 78 9.74 -18.06 11.23
N GLU A 79 10.50 -17.96 10.12
CA GLU A 79 11.91 -17.52 10.10
C GLU A 79 12.07 -16.00 10.30
N GLY A 80 10.96 -15.27 10.43
CA GLY A 80 10.94 -13.84 10.74
C GLY A 80 11.04 -12.94 9.51
N TYR A 81 10.67 -13.41 8.31
CA TYR A 81 10.69 -12.59 7.09
C TYR A 81 9.86 -11.30 7.21
N GLY A 82 8.66 -11.36 7.77
CA GLY A 82 7.85 -10.16 7.98
C GLY A 82 8.53 -9.12 8.88
N THR A 83 9.27 -9.58 9.91
CA THR A 83 10.06 -8.69 10.77
C THR A 83 11.23 -8.07 9.98
N LEU A 84 11.92 -8.86 9.15
CA LEU A 84 13.02 -8.38 8.30
C LEU A 84 12.54 -7.30 7.32
N VAL A 85 11.44 -7.54 6.59
CA VAL A 85 10.86 -6.56 5.65
C VAL A 85 10.48 -5.26 6.37
N THR A 86 9.85 -5.38 7.54
CA THR A 86 9.46 -4.21 8.35
C THR A 86 10.68 -3.43 8.81
N ALA A 87 11.72 -4.12 9.29
CA ALA A 87 12.95 -3.48 9.75
C ALA A 87 13.68 -2.77 8.61
N PHE A 88 13.77 -3.41 7.44
CA PHE A 88 14.37 -2.82 6.24
C PHE A 88 13.66 -1.54 5.79
N VAL A 89 12.33 -1.59 5.61
CA VAL A 89 11.55 -0.41 5.22
C VAL A 89 11.54 0.67 6.31
N GLY A 90 11.64 0.25 7.58
CA GLY A 90 11.77 1.15 8.72
C GLY A 90 13.04 2.01 8.68
N GLN A 91 14.06 1.65 7.90
CA GLN A 91 15.27 2.46 7.71
C GLN A 91 15.10 3.55 6.65
N PHE A 92 14.04 3.52 5.84
CA PHE A 92 13.84 4.50 4.76
C PHE A 92 13.85 5.97 5.22
N PRO A 93 13.29 6.35 6.39
CA PRO A 93 13.31 7.73 6.88
C PRO A 93 14.72 8.27 7.16
N ALA A 94 15.75 7.42 7.34
CA ALA A 94 17.13 7.92 7.43
C ALA A 94 17.54 8.72 6.17
N GLN A 95 16.85 8.53 5.05
CA GLN A 95 17.07 9.26 3.81
C GLN A 95 16.72 10.76 3.89
N PHE A 96 15.91 11.19 4.87
CA PHE A 96 15.66 12.63 5.11
C PHE A 96 16.96 13.38 5.43
N GLU A 97 17.91 12.74 6.10
CA GLU A 97 19.17 13.39 6.46
C GLU A 97 20.00 13.76 5.22
N PHE A 98 20.08 12.87 4.23
CA PHE A 98 20.78 13.15 2.97
C PHE A 98 20.11 14.29 2.22
N PHE A 99 18.78 14.30 2.17
CA PHE A 99 18.03 15.38 1.54
C PHE A 99 18.29 16.73 2.24
N GLN A 100 18.26 16.77 3.57
CA GLN A 100 18.56 17.99 4.33
C GLN A 100 20.00 18.44 4.13
N LYS A 101 20.98 17.52 4.09
CA LYS A 101 22.37 17.86 3.73
C LYS A 101 22.47 18.50 2.36
N THR A 102 21.71 17.98 1.38
CA THR A 102 21.63 18.59 0.05
C THR A 102 21.07 20.00 0.13
N LEU A 103 19.94 20.23 0.82
CA LEU A 103 19.39 21.59 0.96
C LEU A 103 20.36 22.56 1.63
N SER A 104 21.02 22.15 2.71
CA SER A 104 22.00 22.98 3.42
C SER A 104 23.18 23.37 2.53
N LEU A 105 23.69 22.44 1.72
CA LEU A 105 24.78 22.74 0.78
C LEU A 105 24.35 23.75 -0.28
N LEU A 106 23.10 23.66 -0.72
CA LEU A 106 22.48 24.56 -1.68
C LEU A 106 22.04 25.89 -1.05
N LYS A 107 22.29 26.10 0.25
CA LYS A 107 21.81 27.25 1.03
C LYS A 107 20.28 27.43 0.95
N LEU A 108 19.55 26.35 0.76
CA LEU A 108 18.09 26.34 0.76
C LEU A 108 17.57 26.11 2.18
N PRO A 109 16.42 26.71 2.54
CA PRO A 109 15.86 26.54 3.87
C PRO A 109 15.44 25.09 4.11
N ARG A 110 15.50 24.70 5.39
CA ARG A 110 14.97 23.42 5.84
C ARG A 110 13.48 23.34 5.53
N ILE A 111 13.04 22.16 5.13
CA ILE A 111 11.63 21.89 4.88
C ILE A 111 10.95 21.36 6.14
N ASP A 112 9.86 22.04 6.52
CA ASP A 112 8.90 21.56 7.49
C ASP A 112 7.83 20.74 6.77
N TRP A 113 7.82 19.43 7.01
CA TRP A 113 6.91 18.52 6.35
C TRP A 113 5.48 18.72 6.85
N ALA A 114 4.54 18.89 5.92
CA ALA A 114 3.14 18.93 6.29
C ALA A 114 2.66 17.52 6.65
N ALA A 115 1.57 17.42 7.42
CA ALA A 115 0.95 16.13 7.74
C ALA A 115 0.56 15.32 6.49
N ALA A 116 0.31 15.98 5.35
CA ALA A 116 0.05 15.32 4.07
C ALA A 116 1.30 14.62 3.50
N ASP A 117 2.48 15.23 3.64
CA ASP A 117 3.74 14.64 3.20
C ASP A 117 4.11 13.44 4.05
N GLU A 118 3.96 13.55 5.37
CA GLU A 118 4.18 12.43 6.28
C GLU A 118 3.28 11.23 5.96
N ARG A 119 2.01 11.47 5.59
CA ARG A 119 1.11 10.41 5.14
C ARG A 119 1.62 9.76 3.86
N ALA A 120 2.07 10.54 2.89
CA ALA A 120 2.60 9.99 1.63
C ALA A 120 3.88 9.18 1.83
N PHE A 121 4.81 9.62 2.68
CA PHE A 121 6.00 8.85 3.01
C PHE A 121 5.65 7.52 3.68
N ARG A 122 4.71 7.54 4.63
CA ARG A 122 4.23 6.32 5.29
C ARG A 122 3.51 5.39 4.31
N ALA A 123 2.65 5.93 3.45
CA ALA A 123 1.98 5.20 2.38
C ALA A 123 2.97 4.48 1.46
N GLN A 124 4.07 5.15 1.09
CA GLN A 124 5.11 4.56 0.26
C GLN A 124 5.87 3.43 0.98
N GLN A 125 6.17 3.58 2.27
CA GLN A 125 6.75 2.50 3.08
C GLN A 125 5.81 1.29 3.13
N ILE A 126 4.52 1.54 3.34
CA ILE A 126 3.47 0.51 3.35
C ILE A 126 3.40 -0.25 2.03
N ALA A 127 3.35 0.48 0.91
CA ALA A 127 3.32 -0.12 -0.41
C ALA A 127 4.56 -0.99 -0.66
N SER A 128 5.72 -0.56 -0.16
CA SER A 128 6.98 -1.31 -0.24
C SER A 128 6.94 -2.61 0.55
N ILE A 129 6.36 -2.60 1.76
CA ILE A 129 6.17 -3.81 2.59
C ILE A 129 5.24 -4.80 1.88
N ASP A 130 4.10 -4.31 1.38
CA ASP A 130 3.08 -5.13 0.74
C ASP A 130 3.63 -5.76 -0.56
N ALA A 131 4.38 -4.99 -1.34
CA ALA A 131 5.02 -5.47 -2.56
C ALA A 131 6.08 -6.55 -2.26
N LEU A 132 6.94 -6.35 -1.24
CA LEU A 132 7.95 -7.33 -0.85
C LEU A 132 7.31 -8.64 -0.38
N GLN A 133 6.26 -8.56 0.43
CA GLN A 133 5.53 -9.74 0.89
C GLN A 133 4.82 -10.50 -0.24
N SER A 134 4.36 -9.78 -1.26
CA SER A 134 3.70 -10.38 -2.42
C SER A 134 4.65 -11.24 -3.27
N VAL A 135 5.97 -10.99 -3.24
CA VAL A 135 6.97 -11.82 -3.93
C VAL A 135 6.93 -13.27 -3.43
N VAL A 136 6.89 -13.46 -2.11
CA VAL A 136 6.87 -14.80 -1.50
C VAL A 136 5.65 -15.59 -1.94
N LYS A 137 4.49 -14.94 -1.94
CA LYS A 137 3.23 -15.53 -2.39
C LYS A 137 3.30 -15.93 -3.86
N ALA A 138 3.77 -15.03 -4.72
CA ALA A 138 3.88 -15.30 -6.16
C ALA A 138 4.84 -16.47 -6.45
N VAL A 139 5.98 -16.52 -5.78
CA VAL A 139 6.96 -17.59 -5.92
C VAL A 139 6.42 -18.93 -5.40
N GLY A 140 5.80 -18.96 -4.23
CA GLY A 140 5.19 -20.16 -3.68
C GLY A 140 4.07 -20.74 -4.57
N GLU A 141 3.25 -19.87 -5.14
CA GLU A 141 2.20 -20.27 -6.09
C GLU A 141 2.77 -20.82 -7.41
N ASN A 142 3.87 -20.23 -7.91
CA ASN A 142 4.57 -20.73 -9.10
C ASN A 142 5.22 -22.10 -8.85
N ALA A 143 5.88 -22.27 -7.70
CA ALA A 143 6.45 -23.54 -7.27
C ALA A 143 5.35 -24.62 -7.19
N LYS A 144 4.18 -24.26 -6.63
CA LYS A 144 3.02 -25.17 -6.53
C LYS A 144 2.56 -25.62 -7.91
N ARG A 145 2.35 -24.66 -8.82
CA ARG A 145 1.89 -24.95 -10.18
C ARG A 145 2.85 -25.89 -10.89
N ARG A 146 4.16 -25.63 -10.80
CA ARG A 146 5.19 -26.48 -11.43
C ARG A 146 5.27 -27.86 -10.79
N ALA A 147 5.21 -27.95 -9.47
CA ALA A 147 5.21 -29.23 -8.77
C ALA A 147 3.98 -30.07 -9.16
N LEU A 148 2.78 -29.49 -9.24
CA LEU A 148 1.56 -30.21 -9.64
C LEU A 148 1.61 -30.76 -11.06
N MET A 149 2.19 -30.02 -12.01
CA MET A 149 2.33 -30.47 -13.39
C MET A 149 3.25 -31.69 -13.55
N ASN A 150 4.19 -31.87 -12.61
CA ASN A 150 5.24 -32.88 -12.71
C ASN A 150 5.14 -33.98 -11.63
N ILE A 151 4.20 -33.90 -10.68
CA ILE A 151 4.14 -34.79 -9.51
C ILE A 151 4.06 -36.28 -9.86
N GLY A 152 3.41 -36.62 -10.98
CA GLY A 152 3.38 -37.98 -11.51
C GLY A 152 4.57 -38.21 -12.42
N GLY A 153 5.63 -38.81 -11.89
CA GLY A 153 6.81 -39.22 -12.66
C GLY A 153 8.13 -38.57 -12.24
N LEU A 154 8.13 -37.53 -11.40
CA LEU A 154 9.38 -37.01 -10.84
C LEU A 154 9.99 -37.98 -9.83
N LYS A 155 11.30 -38.19 -9.97
CA LYS A 155 12.13 -38.75 -8.90
C LYS A 155 12.25 -37.75 -7.74
N VAL A 156 12.65 -38.26 -6.58
CA VAL A 156 12.73 -37.48 -5.33
C VAL A 156 13.69 -36.29 -5.44
N ASP A 157 14.86 -36.51 -6.02
CA ASP A 157 15.89 -35.50 -6.32
C ASP A 157 15.36 -34.41 -7.26
N GLN A 158 14.66 -34.79 -8.33
CA GLN A 158 14.13 -33.85 -9.32
C GLN A 158 13.08 -32.90 -8.73
N LEU A 159 12.25 -33.36 -7.78
CA LEU A 159 11.31 -32.47 -7.08
C LEU A 159 12.07 -31.48 -6.18
N ALA A 160 13.10 -31.93 -5.48
CA ALA A 160 13.91 -31.05 -4.64
C ALA A 160 14.58 -29.96 -5.46
N GLU A 161 15.19 -30.31 -6.59
CA GLU A 161 15.79 -29.36 -7.54
C GLU A 161 14.77 -28.36 -8.11
N LEU A 162 13.59 -28.84 -8.51
CA LEU A 162 12.51 -27.98 -9.00
C LEU A 162 12.10 -26.96 -7.94
N LEU A 163 11.90 -27.41 -6.70
CA LEU A 163 11.48 -26.55 -5.60
C LEU A 163 12.57 -25.54 -5.23
N GLN A 164 13.83 -25.97 -5.13
CA GLN A 164 14.96 -25.06 -4.88
C GLN A 164 15.08 -24.02 -5.99
N SER A 165 14.96 -24.42 -7.26
CA SER A 165 15.02 -23.50 -8.41
C SER A 165 13.88 -22.48 -8.39
N GLU A 166 12.66 -22.89 -8.07
CA GLU A 166 11.51 -21.97 -8.04
C GLU A 166 11.52 -21.07 -6.81
N LEU A 167 11.70 -21.63 -5.61
CA LEU A 167 11.70 -20.89 -4.35
C LEU A 167 12.90 -19.94 -4.24
N GLY A 168 14.05 -20.34 -4.79
CA GLY A 168 15.26 -19.54 -4.88
C GLY A 168 15.09 -18.26 -5.71
N LYS A 169 14.03 -18.13 -6.52
CA LYS A 169 13.69 -16.87 -7.22
C LYS A 169 13.24 -15.76 -6.26
N THR A 170 12.87 -16.11 -5.02
CA THR A 170 12.43 -15.13 -4.01
C THR A 170 13.52 -14.10 -3.74
N LEU A 171 14.78 -14.54 -3.59
CA LEU A 171 15.91 -13.65 -3.27
C LEU A 171 16.13 -12.58 -4.34
N PRO A 172 16.42 -12.91 -5.62
CA PRO A 172 16.68 -11.88 -6.64
C PRO A 172 15.46 -10.98 -6.92
N GLN A 173 14.23 -11.49 -6.80
CA GLN A 173 13.01 -10.69 -6.99
C GLN A 173 12.80 -9.71 -5.84
N ALA A 174 12.94 -10.17 -4.59
CA ALA A 174 12.78 -9.33 -3.41
C ALA A 174 13.90 -8.28 -3.33
N THR A 175 15.15 -8.64 -3.65
CA THR A 175 16.28 -7.69 -3.70
C THR A 175 16.05 -6.62 -4.76
N GLY A 176 15.63 -6.98 -5.98
CA GLY A 176 15.35 -5.99 -7.03
C GLY A 176 14.21 -5.04 -6.67
N LEU A 177 13.18 -5.53 -5.97
CA LEU A 177 12.10 -4.70 -5.47
C LEU A 177 12.56 -3.81 -4.30
N ALA A 178 13.41 -4.32 -3.40
CA ALA A 178 13.99 -3.57 -2.30
C ALA A 178 14.83 -2.37 -2.80
N GLU A 179 15.69 -2.58 -3.80
CA GLU A 179 16.45 -1.50 -4.46
C GLU A 179 15.51 -0.42 -5.04
N THR A 180 14.46 -0.87 -5.73
CA THR A 180 13.48 0.03 -6.35
C THR A 180 12.73 0.84 -5.29
N ALA A 181 12.25 0.18 -4.24
CA ALA A 181 11.50 0.79 -3.15
C ALA A 181 12.33 1.86 -2.41
N THR A 182 13.57 1.54 -2.04
CA THR A 182 14.47 2.48 -1.35
C THR A 182 14.72 3.73 -2.19
N SER A 183 14.97 3.54 -3.49
CA SER A 183 15.26 4.64 -4.42
C SER A 183 14.04 5.52 -4.69
N ILE A 184 12.85 4.91 -4.89
CA ILE A 184 11.61 5.66 -5.06
C ILE A 184 11.27 6.46 -3.80
N PHE A 185 11.51 5.90 -2.60
CA PHE A 185 11.26 6.63 -1.36
C PHE A 185 12.06 7.92 -1.28
N TYR A 186 13.37 7.88 -1.58
CA TYR A 186 14.17 9.11 -1.61
C TYR A 186 13.70 10.09 -2.68
N ARG A 187 13.39 9.61 -3.88
CA ARG A 187 12.89 10.48 -4.95
C ARG A 187 11.52 11.09 -4.64
N THR A 188 10.72 10.44 -3.81
CA THR A 188 9.46 10.99 -3.25
C THR A 188 9.74 12.11 -2.24
N ILE A 189 10.76 11.95 -1.38
CA ILE A 189 11.24 13.03 -0.50
C ILE A 189 11.67 14.22 -1.35
N ALA A 190 12.48 13.97 -2.37
CA ALA A 190 12.98 15.01 -3.27
C ALA A 190 11.84 15.72 -4.00
N GLU A 191 10.89 14.99 -4.58
CA GLU A 191 9.73 15.55 -5.27
C GLU A 191 8.95 16.50 -4.38
N ARG A 192 8.53 16.03 -3.20
CA ARG A 192 7.71 16.81 -2.27
C ARG A 192 8.48 17.96 -1.68
N GLY A 193 9.76 17.78 -1.43
CA GLY A 193 10.62 18.82 -0.91
C GLY A 193 10.82 19.94 -1.94
N TYR A 194 11.18 19.59 -3.17
CA TYR A 194 11.44 20.60 -4.19
C TYR A 194 10.17 21.34 -4.63
N ALA A 195 9.00 20.71 -4.59
CA ALA A 195 7.72 21.38 -4.80
C ALA A 195 7.48 22.56 -3.84
N ARG A 196 8.06 22.54 -2.63
CA ARG A 196 7.96 23.68 -1.68
C ARG A 196 8.69 24.92 -2.15
N PHE A 197 9.76 24.75 -2.94
CA PHE A 197 10.48 25.88 -3.51
C PHE A 197 9.71 26.47 -4.69
N GLU A 198 9.11 25.62 -5.52
CA GLU A 198 8.20 26.05 -6.59
C GLU A 198 7.00 26.84 -6.03
N ASP A 199 6.35 26.33 -4.98
CA ASP A 199 5.26 27.02 -4.26
C ASP A 199 5.68 28.38 -3.70
N ALA A 200 6.97 28.53 -3.35
CA ALA A 200 7.57 29.77 -2.85
C ALA A 200 8.04 30.72 -3.98
N GLY A 201 7.78 30.37 -5.25
CA GLY A 201 8.18 31.15 -6.42
C GLY A 201 9.67 31.06 -6.76
N ILE A 202 10.38 30.07 -6.21
CA ILE A 202 11.78 29.78 -6.55
C ILE A 202 11.77 28.88 -7.77
N GLU A 203 12.31 29.37 -8.89
CA GLU A 203 12.50 28.54 -10.08
C GLU A 203 13.53 27.43 -9.78
N VAL A 204 13.09 26.19 -9.86
CA VAL A 204 13.96 25.01 -9.69
C VAL A 204 14.08 24.27 -11.01
N LYS A 205 15.32 23.96 -11.38
CA LYS A 205 15.64 23.04 -12.47
C LYS A 205 16.37 21.83 -11.91
N PHE A 206 16.36 20.74 -12.66
CA PHE A 206 16.94 19.47 -12.25
C PHE A 206 17.96 18.97 -13.28
N ARG A 207 19.09 18.48 -12.80
CA ARG A 207 20.03 17.68 -13.58
C ARG A 207 19.88 16.21 -13.19
N TYR A 208 20.04 15.33 -14.16
CA TYR A 208 20.03 13.90 -13.92
C TYR A 208 21.42 13.45 -13.50
N TYR A 209 21.52 12.77 -12.36
CA TYR A 209 22.78 12.33 -11.78
C TYR A 209 22.73 10.85 -11.43
N GLY A 210 23.84 10.15 -11.66
CA GLY A 210 24.04 8.76 -11.27
C GLY A 210 25.24 8.15 -11.99
N PRO A 211 25.53 6.87 -11.73
CA PRO A 211 26.64 6.18 -12.38
C PRO A 211 26.35 5.96 -13.87
N ASP A 212 27.33 6.27 -14.72
CA ASP A 212 27.37 5.85 -16.13
C ASP A 212 28.38 4.69 -16.27
N ASP A 213 27.86 3.48 -16.37
CA ASP A 213 28.63 2.24 -16.45
C ASP A 213 27.97 1.22 -17.39
N ARG A 214 28.59 0.04 -17.54
CA ARG A 214 28.13 -1.02 -18.46
C ARG A 214 26.69 -1.53 -18.24
N ILE A 215 26.09 -1.28 -17.07
CA ILE A 215 24.69 -1.68 -16.78
C ILE A 215 23.71 -0.50 -16.88
N THR A 216 24.20 0.67 -17.25
CA THR A 216 23.40 1.88 -17.37
C THR A 216 22.56 1.84 -18.64
N ARG A 217 21.24 2.05 -18.48
CA ARG A 217 20.27 1.96 -19.59
C ARG A 217 20.44 3.10 -20.58
N PRO A 218 20.09 2.92 -21.86
CA PRO A 218 20.15 3.99 -22.86
C PRO A 218 19.39 5.26 -22.43
N PHE A 219 18.24 5.11 -21.78
CA PHE A 219 17.48 6.23 -21.22
C PHE A 219 18.31 7.05 -20.22
N CYS A 220 18.87 6.40 -19.19
CA CYS A 220 19.67 7.07 -18.18
C CYS A 220 20.94 7.68 -18.77
N LYS A 221 21.63 6.91 -19.62
CA LYS A 221 22.88 7.32 -20.25
C LYS A 221 22.72 8.63 -21.01
N ARG A 222 21.69 8.74 -21.86
CA ARG A 222 21.39 9.99 -22.58
C ARG A 222 21.19 11.18 -21.65
N LEU A 223 20.49 11.00 -20.52
CA LEU A 223 20.24 12.09 -19.59
C LEU A 223 21.52 12.52 -18.84
N VAL A 224 22.33 11.55 -18.39
CA VAL A 224 23.63 11.82 -17.75
C VAL A 224 24.58 12.53 -18.72
N GLU A 225 24.76 11.99 -19.93
CA GLU A 225 25.63 12.57 -20.97
C GLU A 225 25.17 13.96 -21.41
N SER A 226 23.86 14.23 -21.40
CA SER A 226 23.35 15.54 -21.78
C SER A 226 23.82 16.65 -20.85
N GLY A 227 23.97 16.36 -19.54
CA GLY A 227 24.25 17.36 -18.50
C GLY A 227 23.21 18.50 -18.39
N LYS A 228 22.10 18.42 -19.15
CA LYS A 228 21.11 19.50 -19.26
C LYS A 228 20.31 19.64 -17.97
N ALA A 229 19.92 20.88 -17.69
CA ALA A 229 18.94 21.19 -16.67
C ALA A 229 17.54 21.13 -17.28
N TYR A 230 16.62 20.46 -16.60
CA TYR A 230 15.23 20.27 -17.02
C TYR A 230 14.30 20.89 -15.97
N ASP A 231 13.21 21.51 -16.40
CA ASP A 231 12.11 21.86 -15.51
C ASP A 231 11.24 20.62 -15.20
N ARG A 232 10.30 20.77 -14.26
CA ARG A 232 9.43 19.67 -13.85
C ARG A 232 8.54 19.15 -14.99
N ALA A 233 7.99 20.05 -15.81
CA ALA A 233 7.09 19.69 -16.90
C ALA A 233 7.80 18.86 -17.98
N ALA A 234 9.06 19.20 -18.30
CA ALA A 234 9.89 18.45 -19.22
C ALA A 234 10.19 17.05 -18.71
N ILE A 235 10.42 16.88 -17.40
CA ILE A 235 10.64 15.56 -16.77
C ILE A 235 9.36 14.73 -16.79
N ASP A 236 8.21 15.32 -16.47
CA ASP A 236 6.92 14.62 -16.46
C ASP A 236 6.47 14.15 -17.85
N ALA A 237 6.94 14.81 -18.90
CA ALA A 237 6.73 14.41 -20.29
C ALA A 237 7.65 13.25 -20.74
N MET A 238 8.68 12.89 -19.96
CA MET A 238 9.60 11.81 -20.32
C MET A 238 8.96 10.43 -20.11
N ASP A 239 9.40 9.47 -20.92
CA ASP A 239 9.06 8.06 -20.76
C ASP A 239 10.33 7.21 -20.67
N ASN A 240 10.44 6.41 -19.60
CA ASN A 240 11.53 5.46 -19.41
C ASN A 240 11.22 4.05 -19.96
N GLY A 241 10.00 3.83 -20.48
CA GLY A 241 9.54 2.57 -21.05
C GLY A 241 9.23 1.47 -20.02
N GLN A 242 9.16 1.79 -18.73
CA GLN A 242 8.96 0.82 -17.65
C GLN A 242 7.90 1.26 -16.62
N VAL A 243 8.11 2.41 -15.99
CA VAL A 243 7.31 2.89 -14.84
C VAL A 243 6.98 4.37 -15.06
N PRO A 244 5.71 4.79 -14.92
CA PRO A 244 5.31 6.18 -15.11
C PRO A 244 5.91 7.09 -14.03
N ASN A 245 5.85 8.41 -14.28
CA ASN A 245 6.43 9.47 -13.44
C ASN A 245 7.95 9.34 -13.30
N VAL A 246 8.66 9.79 -14.35
CA VAL A 246 10.13 9.75 -14.44
C VAL A 246 10.83 10.52 -13.31
N PHE A 247 10.15 11.45 -12.65
CA PHE A 247 10.73 12.12 -11.49
C PHE A 247 10.99 11.12 -10.34
N ILE A 248 10.00 10.31 -9.99
CA ILE A 248 10.13 9.31 -8.91
C ILE A 248 10.68 7.97 -9.39
N SER A 249 10.42 7.60 -10.65
CA SER A 249 10.85 6.31 -11.21
C SER A 249 12.23 6.38 -11.84
N ALA A 250 12.74 7.57 -12.18
CA ALA A 250 13.97 7.76 -12.94
C ALA A 250 13.96 6.86 -14.19
N GLY A 251 15.01 6.07 -14.41
CA GLY A 251 15.09 5.09 -15.50
C GLY A 251 14.33 3.77 -15.28
N GLY A 252 13.46 3.67 -14.27
CA GLY A 252 12.61 2.51 -14.00
C GLY A 252 13.09 1.63 -12.83
N TYR A 253 12.80 0.34 -12.88
CA TYR A 253 13.15 -0.61 -11.81
C TYR A 253 14.64 -0.61 -11.53
N ARG A 254 15.07 -0.70 -10.27
CA ARG A 254 16.51 -0.78 -9.89
C ARG A 254 17.36 0.38 -10.43
N CYS A 255 16.74 1.54 -10.72
CA CYS A 255 17.48 2.69 -11.23
C CYS A 255 18.28 3.37 -10.11
N ARG A 256 19.61 3.45 -10.30
CA ARG A 256 20.60 4.10 -9.42
C ARG A 256 20.80 5.60 -9.70
N HIS A 257 19.86 6.24 -10.40
CA HIS A 257 19.97 7.64 -10.76
C HIS A 257 18.92 8.47 -10.03
N GLN A 258 19.18 9.77 -9.90
CA GLN A 258 18.29 10.71 -9.25
C GLN A 258 18.35 12.08 -9.89
N TRP A 259 17.28 12.84 -9.70
CA TRP A 259 17.22 14.25 -10.04
C TRP A 259 17.84 15.06 -8.90
N ILE A 260 18.83 15.89 -9.24
CA ILE A 260 19.43 16.86 -8.32
C ILE A 260 19.12 18.27 -8.79
N LEU A 261 19.04 19.23 -7.87
CA LEU A 261 18.85 20.63 -8.26
C LEU A 261 20.01 21.14 -9.11
N ALA A 262 19.66 21.78 -10.22
CA ALA A 262 20.57 22.50 -11.10
C ALA A 262 20.64 23.95 -10.63
N ILE A 263 21.58 24.25 -9.74
CA ILE A 263 21.85 25.63 -9.36
C ILE A 263 22.85 26.21 -10.35
N ASP A 264 22.43 27.27 -11.05
CA ASP A 264 23.33 28.14 -11.77
C ASP A 264 23.87 29.17 -10.77
N SER A 265 25.18 29.36 -10.73
CA SER A 265 25.90 30.15 -9.73
C SER A 265 25.45 31.61 -9.59
N GLU A 266 24.58 32.09 -10.46
CA GLU A 266 24.05 33.47 -10.49
C GLU A 266 22.62 33.61 -9.96
N SER A 267 21.94 32.50 -9.65
CA SER A 267 20.53 32.50 -9.18
C SER A 267 20.39 32.52 -7.64
N GLN A 268 21.47 32.78 -6.90
CA GLN A 268 21.41 32.88 -5.43
C GLN A 268 20.64 34.14 -5.01
N PRO A 269 19.50 34.03 -4.31
CA PRO A 269 18.90 35.19 -3.67
C PRO A 269 19.83 35.65 -2.55
N GLY A 270 20.55 36.74 -2.81
CA GLY A 270 21.23 37.49 -1.78
C GLY A 270 20.24 38.17 -0.83
N ALA A 271 20.73 38.40 0.38
CA ALA A 271 20.14 39.12 1.50
C ALA A 271 19.15 38.32 2.38
N GLU A 272 19.57 38.18 3.65
CA GLU A 272 18.71 38.14 4.83
C GLU A 272 17.34 38.74 4.55
N ARG A 273 16.34 37.85 4.47
CA ARG A 273 14.97 38.23 4.75
C ARG A 273 14.55 37.37 5.90
N ASP A 274 14.14 38.03 6.98
CA ASP A 274 13.37 37.45 8.06
C ASP A 274 12.15 36.76 7.46
N THR A 275 12.27 35.45 7.23
CA THR A 275 11.20 34.58 6.77
C THR A 275 10.54 33.94 8.00
N THR A 276 10.14 34.77 8.96
CA THR A 276 8.94 34.43 9.72
C THR A 276 7.79 34.40 8.71
N PRO A 277 7.25 33.22 8.34
CA PRO A 277 6.13 33.18 7.41
C PRO A 277 5.01 34.00 8.04
N PRO A 278 4.25 34.84 7.29
CA PRO A 278 3.06 35.41 7.86
C PRO A 278 2.24 34.24 8.35
N ALA A 279 1.98 34.19 9.65
CA ALA A 279 1.12 33.20 10.24
C ALA A 279 -0.13 33.18 9.36
N ARG A 280 -0.30 32.10 8.60
CA ARG A 280 -1.55 31.86 7.90
C ARG A 280 -2.53 31.88 9.05
N LYS A 281 -3.35 32.94 9.12
CA LYS A 281 -4.49 32.96 10.03
C LYS A 281 -5.32 31.77 9.58
N ILE A 282 -5.06 30.63 10.20
CA ILE A 282 -6.06 29.59 10.36
C ILE A 282 -7.15 30.38 11.06
N ALA A 283 -8.18 30.73 10.29
CA ALA A 283 -9.39 31.25 10.88
C ALA A 283 -9.66 30.33 12.07
N PRO A 284 -9.87 30.87 13.28
CA PRO A 284 -10.16 30.02 14.42
C PRO A 284 -11.25 29.08 13.95
N VAL A 285 -11.01 27.77 14.08
CA VAL A 285 -12.08 26.79 13.97
C VAL A 285 -12.99 27.15 15.13
N THR A 286 -13.91 28.05 14.86
CA THR A 286 -14.98 28.39 15.77
C THR A 286 -15.68 27.07 15.99
N GLN A 287 -15.62 26.63 17.24
CA GLN A 287 -16.41 25.52 17.73
C GLN A 287 -17.88 25.88 17.51
N ALA A 288 -18.40 25.52 16.35
CA ALA A 288 -19.81 25.41 16.08
C ALA A 288 -20.02 23.96 15.66
N ALA A 289 -20.59 23.17 16.57
CA ALA A 289 -21.07 21.83 16.27
C ALA A 289 -22.11 21.92 15.14
N GLY A 290 -21.71 21.56 13.93
CA GLY A 290 -22.56 21.60 12.74
C GLY A 290 -22.23 20.44 11.82
N ARG A 291 -23.28 19.83 11.25
CA ARG A 291 -23.17 18.82 10.19
C ARG A 291 -22.49 19.42 8.96
N ASP A 292 -21.76 18.58 8.24
CA ASP A 292 -21.32 18.88 6.87
C ASP A 292 -22.54 19.24 6.03
N ARG A 293 -22.59 20.47 5.51
CA ARG A 293 -23.78 21.00 4.82
C ARG A 293 -23.86 20.57 3.36
N ARG A 294 -22.85 19.88 2.85
CA ARG A 294 -22.79 19.42 1.46
C ARG A 294 -23.64 18.17 1.29
N THR A 295 -24.45 18.14 0.23
CA THR A 295 -25.14 16.93 -0.23
C THR A 295 -24.18 16.01 -0.97
N GLY A 296 -24.50 14.71 -1.07
CA GLY A 296 -23.68 13.76 -1.83
C GLY A 296 -23.49 14.20 -3.30
N ALA A 297 -24.55 14.72 -3.91
CA ALA A 297 -24.53 15.23 -5.28
C ALA A 297 -23.53 16.38 -5.46
N GLN A 298 -23.50 17.35 -4.52
CA GLN A 298 -22.55 18.46 -4.55
C GLN A 298 -21.11 17.98 -4.40
N VAL A 299 -20.86 16.99 -3.52
CA VAL A 299 -19.51 16.45 -3.33
C VAL A 299 -19.05 15.66 -4.55
N ARG A 300 -19.92 14.88 -5.19
CA ARG A 300 -19.60 14.22 -6.47
C ARG A 300 -19.24 15.22 -7.55
N GLU A 301 -19.99 16.31 -7.69
CA GLU A 301 -19.70 17.33 -8.69
C GLU A 301 -18.31 17.95 -8.46
N GLN A 302 -17.98 18.28 -7.20
CA GLN A 302 -16.66 18.79 -6.83
C GLN A 302 -15.55 17.77 -7.09
N LEU A 303 -15.79 16.50 -6.76
CA LEU A 303 -14.84 15.41 -7.00
C LEU A 303 -14.62 15.19 -8.49
N ALA A 304 -15.67 15.17 -9.31
CA ALA A 304 -15.56 15.03 -10.76
C ALA A 304 -14.79 16.20 -11.38
N ALA A 305 -15.08 17.44 -10.94
CA ALA A 305 -14.35 18.63 -11.39
C ALA A 305 -12.87 18.58 -10.99
N LYS A 306 -12.54 18.11 -9.78
CA LYS A 306 -11.16 17.92 -9.33
C LYS A 306 -10.47 16.80 -10.12
N ALA A 307 -11.11 15.65 -10.26
CA ALA A 307 -10.62 14.48 -10.98
C ALA A 307 -10.29 14.78 -12.45
N ALA A 308 -11.13 15.57 -13.12
CA ALA A 308 -10.91 16.00 -14.50
C ALA A 308 -9.66 16.89 -14.68
N ARG A 309 -9.23 17.57 -13.62
CA ARG A 309 -8.03 18.44 -13.63
C ARG A 309 -6.76 17.70 -13.18
N LEU A 310 -6.89 16.50 -12.62
CA LEU A 310 -5.74 15.72 -12.18
C LEU A 310 -4.96 15.18 -13.37
N THR A 311 -3.72 15.63 -13.50
CA THR A 311 -2.75 15.12 -14.50
C THR A 311 -2.09 13.80 -14.07
N VAL A 312 -2.20 13.46 -12.78
CA VAL A 312 -1.65 12.23 -12.21
C VAL A 312 -2.41 11.02 -12.75
N LYS A 313 -1.69 10.03 -13.28
CA LYS A 313 -2.25 8.81 -13.89
C LYS A 313 -2.40 7.63 -12.92
N SER A 314 -1.64 7.62 -11.82
CA SER A 314 -1.66 6.55 -10.82
C SER A 314 -3.01 6.54 -10.07
N PRO A 315 -3.78 5.44 -10.09
CA PRO A 315 -5.06 5.37 -9.38
C PRO A 315 -4.93 5.63 -7.87
N TYR A 316 -3.81 5.23 -7.26
CA TYR A 316 -3.55 5.45 -5.84
C TYR A 316 -3.36 6.94 -5.50
N ASP A 317 -2.56 7.64 -6.30
CA ASP A 317 -2.26 9.06 -6.07
C ASP A 317 -3.47 9.94 -6.43
N ARG A 318 -4.24 9.53 -7.44
CA ARG A 318 -5.53 10.16 -7.76
C ARG A 318 -6.50 10.04 -6.58
N ALA A 319 -6.67 8.83 -6.04
CA ALA A 319 -7.49 8.61 -4.85
C ALA A 319 -7.02 9.48 -3.67
N GLU A 320 -5.71 9.57 -3.44
CA GLU A 320 -5.16 10.45 -2.39
C GLU A 320 -5.57 11.91 -2.58
N GLN A 321 -5.42 12.47 -3.78
CA GLN A 321 -5.76 13.86 -4.03
C GLN A 321 -7.27 14.14 -3.95
N LEU A 322 -8.10 13.14 -4.22
CA LEU A 322 -9.56 13.29 -4.15
C LEU A 322 -10.11 13.14 -2.73
N ARG A 323 -9.46 12.36 -1.87
CA ARG A 323 -9.91 12.08 -0.49
C ARG A 323 -10.15 13.32 0.37
N ASP A 324 -9.43 14.43 0.13
CA ASP A 324 -9.63 15.66 0.90
C ASP A 324 -11.06 16.21 0.78
N LEU A 325 -11.73 16.03 -0.37
CA LEU A 325 -13.13 16.43 -0.55
C LEU A 325 -14.10 15.49 0.17
N LEU A 326 -13.67 14.25 0.44
CA LEU A 326 -14.45 13.21 1.09
C LEU A 326 -14.34 13.21 2.62
N TYR A 327 -13.41 13.96 3.20
CA TYR A 327 -13.31 14.05 4.64
C TYR A 327 -14.41 14.92 5.22
N ALA A 328 -14.93 14.48 6.37
CA ALA A 328 -15.87 15.24 7.17
C ALA A 328 -15.18 16.52 7.69
N GLU A 329 -15.89 17.64 7.62
CA GLU A 329 -15.43 18.90 8.25
C GLU A 329 -15.21 18.70 9.76
N ASN A 330 -16.10 17.95 10.40
CA ASN A 330 -16.03 17.54 11.80
C ASN A 330 -15.99 16.00 11.90
N PRO A 331 -14.80 15.39 12.02
CA PRO A 331 -14.63 13.94 12.16
C PRO A 331 -15.24 13.36 13.45
N ALA A 332 -15.67 12.10 13.39
CA ALA A 332 -16.21 11.36 14.53
C ALA A 332 -15.18 11.13 15.65
N LYS A 333 -15.63 11.27 16.89
CA LYS A 333 -14.84 11.11 18.11
C LYS A 333 -14.89 9.66 18.60
N ILE A 334 -14.08 8.82 17.95
CA ILE A 334 -13.97 7.39 18.27
C ILE A 334 -12.73 7.13 19.13
N GLU A 335 -12.82 6.36 20.20
CA GLU A 335 -11.65 5.96 20.99
C GLU A 335 -11.02 4.67 20.44
N MET A 336 -9.74 4.46 20.72
CA MET A 336 -9.04 3.23 20.34
C MET A 336 -8.66 2.42 21.59
N ASP A 337 -9.15 1.19 21.70
CA ASP A 337 -8.71 0.23 22.73
C ASP A 337 -7.74 -0.78 22.11
N MET A 338 -6.52 -0.82 22.64
CA MET A 338 -5.49 -1.78 22.29
C MET A 338 -5.15 -2.66 23.48
N ARG A 339 -5.57 -3.93 23.47
CA ARG A 339 -5.13 -4.90 24.49
C ARG A 339 -3.76 -5.51 24.11
N ARG A 340 -2.87 -5.60 25.12
CA ARG A 340 -1.41 -5.82 25.03
C ARG A 340 -0.97 -7.11 24.30
N GLY A 341 0.10 -6.97 23.51
CA GLY A 341 1.08 -8.02 23.20
C GLY A 341 2.45 -7.37 22.93
N GLY A 342 3.51 -7.77 23.64
CA GLY A 342 4.84 -7.12 23.63
C GLY A 342 5.69 -7.36 22.37
N GLY A 343 6.71 -6.51 22.16
CA GLY A 343 7.77 -6.65 21.14
C GLY A 343 7.71 -5.67 19.94
N ALA A 344 8.77 -5.56 19.13
CA ALA A 344 8.89 -4.65 17.98
C ALA A 344 7.77 -4.77 16.92
N ARG A 345 7.11 -5.95 16.83
CA ARG A 345 5.86 -6.15 16.04
C ARG A 345 4.68 -5.31 16.55
N LYS A 346 4.76 -4.73 17.76
CA LYS A 346 3.74 -3.88 18.39
C LYS A 346 3.72 -2.48 17.81
N GLU A 347 4.86 -1.89 17.49
CA GLU A 347 4.93 -0.51 16.98
C GLU A 347 4.33 -0.41 15.58
N PHE A 348 4.69 -1.33 14.69
CA PHE A 348 4.12 -1.36 13.35
C PHE A 348 2.62 -1.72 13.35
N ARG A 349 2.18 -2.66 14.20
CA ARG A 349 0.73 -2.93 14.39
C ARG A 349 -0.01 -1.71 14.92
N ARG A 350 0.53 -1.07 15.97
CA ARG A 350 -0.03 0.16 16.54
C ARG A 350 -0.12 1.25 15.49
N LEU A 351 0.91 1.42 14.66
CA LEU A 351 0.91 2.37 13.56
C LEU A 351 -0.25 2.08 12.59
N ARG A 352 -0.38 0.84 12.10
CA ARG A 352 -1.44 0.46 11.15
C ARG A 352 -2.84 0.63 11.73
N TRP A 353 -3.04 0.29 13.00
CA TRP A 353 -4.34 0.46 13.67
C TRP A 353 -4.66 1.93 13.86
N THR A 354 -3.66 2.71 14.27
CA THR A 354 -3.81 4.17 14.47
C THR A 354 -4.11 4.86 13.14
N GLU A 355 -3.38 4.51 12.08
CA GLU A 355 -3.58 5.07 10.73
C GLU A 355 -4.94 4.66 10.15
N GLY A 356 -5.29 3.37 10.19
CA GLY A 356 -6.59 2.89 9.71
C GLY A 356 -7.76 3.54 10.44
N LEU A 357 -7.68 3.66 11.78
CA LEU A 357 -8.69 4.36 12.56
C LEU A 357 -8.69 5.88 12.29
N ALA A 358 -7.53 6.50 12.10
CA ALA A 358 -7.45 7.94 11.81
C ALA A 358 -8.10 8.27 10.46
N GLU A 359 -7.80 7.49 9.42
CA GLU A 359 -8.41 7.65 8.09
C GLU A 359 -9.91 7.38 8.14
N PHE A 360 -10.33 6.32 8.83
CA PHE A 360 -11.73 6.01 9.06
C PHE A 360 -12.47 7.16 9.77
N LYS A 361 -11.90 7.71 10.85
CA LYS A 361 -12.48 8.85 11.57
C LYS A 361 -12.69 10.05 10.66
N ARG A 362 -11.75 10.35 9.78
CA ARG A 362 -11.87 11.49 8.85
C ARG A 362 -12.98 11.27 7.83
N LEU A 363 -13.28 10.03 7.48
CA LEU A 363 -14.39 9.70 6.58
C LEU A 363 -15.75 9.72 7.26
N VAL A 364 -15.83 9.63 8.59
CA VAL A 364 -17.10 9.57 9.34
C VAL A 364 -17.31 10.87 10.11
N GLY A 365 -18.47 11.51 9.94
CA GLY A 365 -18.81 12.77 10.59
C GLY A 365 -19.20 12.61 12.05
N SER A 366 -18.99 13.67 12.84
CA SER A 366 -19.48 13.79 14.22
C SER A 366 -20.99 13.53 14.31
N GLY A 367 -21.44 12.97 15.43
CA GLY A 367 -22.82 12.52 15.65
C GLY A 367 -23.10 11.10 15.13
N THR A 368 -22.18 10.50 14.36
CA THR A 368 -22.38 9.15 13.81
C THR A 368 -21.89 8.06 14.76
N ALA A 369 -20.68 8.22 15.30
CA ALA A 369 -20.00 7.19 16.10
C ALA A 369 -19.28 7.79 17.33
N ASP A 370 -19.69 8.97 17.77
CA ASP A 370 -19.05 9.70 18.87
C ASP A 370 -19.17 8.93 20.18
N GLY A 371 -18.07 8.88 20.94
CA GLY A 371 -18.01 8.19 22.23
C GLY A 371 -17.89 6.67 22.14
N LEU A 372 -17.91 6.09 20.94
CA LEU A 372 -17.67 4.66 20.75
C LEU A 372 -16.19 4.31 20.79
N THR A 373 -15.87 3.10 21.21
CA THR A 373 -14.48 2.59 21.27
C THR A 373 -14.26 1.48 20.25
N ALA A 374 -13.34 1.69 19.30
CA ALA A 374 -12.87 0.67 18.38
C ALA A 374 -11.81 -0.21 19.06
N LYS A 375 -12.15 -1.48 19.30
CA LYS A 375 -11.25 -2.47 19.91
C LYS A 375 -10.45 -3.18 18.82
N PHE A 376 -9.12 -3.15 18.93
CA PHE A 376 -8.23 -3.84 18.00
C PHE A 376 -7.54 -5.03 18.65
N ARG A 377 -7.41 -6.13 17.89
CA ARG A 377 -6.71 -7.34 18.32
C ARG A 377 -5.78 -7.85 17.23
N ALA A 378 -4.62 -8.36 17.63
CA ALA A 378 -3.73 -9.05 16.70
C ALA A 378 -4.28 -10.45 16.40
N THR A 379 -4.22 -10.86 15.13
CA THR A 379 -4.53 -12.23 14.72
C THR A 379 -3.40 -12.84 13.89
N THR A 380 -3.22 -14.16 13.99
CA THR A 380 -2.35 -14.96 13.13
C THR A 380 -3.11 -15.60 11.96
N ARG A 381 -4.45 -15.51 11.94
CA ARG A 381 -5.29 -16.02 10.85
C ARG A 381 -5.01 -15.24 9.57
N GLU A 382 -5.05 -15.91 8.42
CA GLU A 382 -4.70 -15.37 7.08
C GLU A 382 -5.54 -14.15 6.64
N ARG A 383 -6.72 -13.93 7.23
CA ARG A 383 -7.59 -12.80 6.89
C ARG A 383 -7.82 -11.89 8.09
N VAL A 384 -7.92 -10.61 7.79
CA VAL A 384 -8.46 -9.59 8.69
C VAL A 384 -9.97 -9.67 8.66
N PHE A 385 -10.59 -9.44 9.81
CA PHE A 385 -12.04 -9.55 9.97
C PHE A 385 -12.50 -8.78 11.21
N TYR A 386 -13.72 -8.28 11.17
CA TYR A 386 -14.47 -7.87 12.34
C TYR A 386 -15.11 -9.07 13.05
N ASP A 387 -14.92 -9.19 14.37
CA ASP A 387 -15.54 -10.23 15.20
C ASP A 387 -16.77 -9.66 15.92
N PRO A 388 -18.01 -9.95 15.49
CA PRO A 388 -19.23 -9.38 16.07
C PRO A 388 -19.54 -9.89 17.48
N VAL A 389 -18.95 -11.02 17.90
CA VAL A 389 -19.09 -11.57 19.25
C VAL A 389 -18.15 -10.85 20.21
N LYS A 390 -16.89 -10.65 19.80
CA LYS A 390 -15.87 -9.96 20.62
C LYS A 390 -15.89 -8.45 20.47
N LYS A 391 -16.70 -7.93 19.54
CA LYS A 391 -16.79 -6.53 19.14
C LYS A 391 -15.41 -5.94 18.86
N ALA A 392 -14.60 -6.64 18.06
CA ALA A 392 -13.20 -6.28 17.85
C ALA A 392 -12.74 -6.49 16.41
N VAL A 393 -11.94 -5.56 15.89
CA VAL A 393 -11.28 -5.66 14.59
C VAL A 393 -9.99 -6.47 14.76
N SER A 394 -9.94 -7.63 14.11
CA SER A 394 -8.82 -8.58 14.19
C SER A 394 -7.88 -8.38 13.01
N ILE A 395 -6.69 -7.85 13.26
CA ILE A 395 -5.77 -7.37 12.22
C ILE A 395 -4.45 -8.14 12.24
N GLN A 396 -3.91 -8.43 11.05
CA GLN A 396 -2.55 -8.95 10.88
C GLN A 396 -1.52 -7.83 10.83
N THR A 397 -0.28 -8.14 11.15
CA THR A 397 0.81 -7.15 11.18
C THR A 397 1.07 -6.46 9.82
N SER A 398 0.67 -7.07 8.71
CA SER A 398 0.87 -6.58 7.34
C SER A 398 -0.39 -5.98 6.67
N THR A 399 -1.49 -5.83 7.37
CA THR A 399 -2.77 -5.45 6.74
C THR A 399 -2.76 -4.01 6.21
N SER A 400 -3.23 -3.81 4.97
CA SER A 400 -3.41 -2.49 4.37
C SER A 400 -4.48 -1.66 5.05
N VAL A 401 -4.30 -0.33 5.10
CA VAL A 401 -5.28 0.64 5.63
C VAL A 401 -6.67 0.43 5.01
N LYS A 402 -6.71 0.21 3.70
CA LYS A 402 -7.90 -0.18 2.93
C LYS A 402 -8.73 -1.28 3.62
N LYS A 403 -8.09 -2.41 3.96
CA LYS A 403 -8.74 -3.53 4.65
C LYS A 403 -9.12 -3.19 6.09
N ILE A 404 -8.38 -2.31 6.77
CA ILE A 404 -8.73 -1.88 8.12
C ILE A 404 -10.01 -1.02 8.09
N ILE A 405 -10.12 -0.13 7.11
CA ILE A 405 -11.33 0.69 6.88
C ILE A 405 -12.53 -0.20 6.56
N HIS A 406 -12.34 -1.23 5.73
CA HIS A 406 -13.38 -2.23 5.45
C HIS A 406 -13.95 -2.84 6.74
N GLU A 407 -13.09 -3.38 7.61
CA GLU A 407 -13.56 -3.97 8.86
C GLU A 407 -14.13 -2.94 9.84
N LEU A 408 -13.61 -1.71 9.83
CA LEU A 408 -14.18 -0.63 10.62
C LEU A 408 -15.57 -0.23 10.11
N GLY A 409 -15.87 -0.44 8.82
CA GLY A 409 -17.23 -0.33 8.27
C GLY A 409 -18.18 -1.37 8.87
N HIS A 410 -17.75 -2.63 8.98
CA HIS A 410 -18.53 -3.65 9.70
C HIS A 410 -18.67 -3.33 11.19
N TRP A 411 -17.60 -2.83 11.82
CA TRP A 411 -17.65 -2.35 13.21
C TRP A 411 -18.69 -1.24 13.38
N LEU A 412 -18.74 -0.27 12.46
CA LEU A 412 -19.70 0.84 12.50
C LEU A 412 -21.14 0.34 12.36
N GLU A 413 -21.39 -0.51 11.37
CA GLU A 413 -22.71 -1.11 11.14
C GLU A 413 -23.17 -1.90 12.37
N ASP A 414 -22.27 -2.63 13.04
CA ASP A 414 -22.61 -3.39 14.23
C ASP A 414 -22.87 -2.53 15.49
N HIS A 415 -22.20 -1.39 15.61
CA HIS A 415 -22.28 -0.54 16.81
C HIS A 415 -23.33 0.57 16.71
N VAL A 416 -23.81 0.89 15.50
CA VAL A 416 -24.80 1.94 15.27
C VAL A 416 -26.05 1.31 14.62
N PRO A 417 -27.07 0.89 15.41
CA PRO A 417 -28.24 0.17 14.89
C PRO A 417 -28.98 0.91 13.77
N ALA A 418 -29.02 2.25 13.82
CA ALA A 418 -29.62 3.07 12.76
C ALA A 418 -28.88 2.93 11.42
N ILE A 419 -27.55 2.78 11.44
CA ILE A 419 -26.76 2.54 10.23
C ILE A 419 -27.05 1.13 9.69
N LYS A 420 -27.10 0.12 10.56
CA LYS A 420 -27.46 -1.25 10.17
C LYS A 420 -28.81 -1.32 9.48
N ALA A 421 -29.82 -0.68 10.06
CA ALA A 421 -31.16 -0.62 9.50
C ALA A 421 -31.16 0.03 8.10
N LYS A 422 -30.55 1.22 7.97
CA LYS A 422 -30.45 1.94 6.69
C LYS A 422 -29.67 1.17 5.63
N ALA A 423 -28.59 0.49 5.99
CA ALA A 423 -27.81 -0.34 5.06
C ALA A 423 -28.62 -1.54 4.55
N ALA A 424 -29.38 -2.20 5.44
CA ALA A 424 -30.27 -3.28 5.06
C ALA A 424 -31.42 -2.81 4.16
N GLU A 425 -32.02 -1.66 4.46
CA GLU A 425 -33.07 -1.02 3.62
C GLU A 425 -32.54 -0.65 2.24
N PHE A 426 -31.36 -0.04 2.18
CA PHE A 426 -30.69 0.29 0.92
C PHE A 426 -30.44 -0.95 0.08
N LEU A 427 -29.88 -2.02 0.67
CA LEU A 427 -29.62 -3.27 -0.03
C LEU A 427 -30.92 -3.92 -0.51
N ALA A 428 -31.96 -3.96 0.34
CA ALA A 428 -33.25 -4.53 -0.02
C ALA A 428 -33.92 -3.78 -1.17
N ARG A 429 -33.85 -2.44 -1.16
CA ARG A 429 -34.35 -1.56 -2.24
C ARG A 429 -33.59 -1.78 -3.55
N ARG A 430 -32.26 -1.76 -3.50
CA ARG A 430 -31.38 -1.94 -4.66
C ARG A 430 -31.55 -3.31 -5.33
N THR A 431 -31.79 -4.34 -4.52
CA THR A 431 -31.87 -5.74 -4.99
C THR A 431 -33.31 -6.27 -5.09
N GLN A 432 -34.31 -5.37 -5.13
CA GLN A 432 -35.71 -5.76 -5.21
C GLN A 432 -36.00 -6.53 -6.51
N GLY A 433 -36.59 -7.72 -6.37
CA GLY A 433 -36.89 -8.59 -7.51
C GLY A 433 -35.69 -9.44 -8.00
N GLU A 434 -34.50 -9.28 -7.43
CA GLU A 434 -33.34 -10.09 -7.80
C GLU A 434 -33.29 -11.45 -7.11
N VAL A 435 -32.83 -12.45 -7.87
CA VAL A 435 -32.53 -13.79 -7.36
C VAL A 435 -31.06 -13.86 -6.97
N ALA A 436 -30.78 -14.45 -5.81
CA ALA A 436 -29.41 -14.63 -5.33
C ALA A 436 -28.63 -15.59 -6.26
N GLN A 437 -27.42 -15.20 -6.63
CA GLN A 437 -26.53 -15.95 -7.50
C GLN A 437 -25.20 -16.22 -6.77
N SER A 438 -24.49 -17.28 -7.13
CA SER A 438 -23.21 -17.60 -6.51
C SER A 438 -22.16 -16.53 -6.81
N LEU A 439 -21.47 -16.04 -5.78
CA LEU A 439 -20.36 -15.08 -5.93
C LEU A 439 -19.23 -15.66 -6.79
N ARG A 440 -18.99 -16.97 -6.70
CA ARG A 440 -18.02 -17.66 -7.56
C ARG A 440 -18.35 -17.50 -9.04
N SER A 441 -19.63 -17.59 -9.39
CA SER A 441 -20.10 -17.44 -10.78
C SER A 441 -20.07 -15.98 -11.21
N LEU A 442 -20.51 -15.07 -10.35
CA LEU A 442 -20.57 -13.63 -10.64
C LEU A 442 -19.19 -13.00 -10.83
N THR A 443 -18.19 -13.41 -10.06
CA THR A 443 -16.85 -12.80 -10.09
C THR A 443 -15.80 -13.66 -10.78
N GLY A 444 -16.11 -14.90 -11.14
CA GLY A 444 -15.13 -15.89 -11.64
C GLY A 444 -14.06 -16.31 -10.62
N HIS A 445 -14.14 -15.84 -9.36
CA HIS A 445 -13.13 -16.11 -8.34
C HIS A 445 -13.42 -17.42 -7.63
N ARG A 446 -12.61 -18.45 -7.91
CA ARG A 446 -12.71 -19.78 -7.29
C ARG A 446 -12.49 -19.81 -5.78
N GLY A 447 -12.05 -18.68 -5.19
CA GLY A 447 -11.84 -18.52 -3.75
C GLY A 447 -13.13 -18.36 -2.93
N TYR A 448 -14.26 -18.04 -3.56
CA TYR A 448 -15.57 -18.03 -2.90
C TYR A 448 -16.12 -19.44 -2.76
N ALA A 449 -16.71 -19.76 -1.61
CA ALA A 449 -17.44 -21.01 -1.44
C ALA A 449 -18.69 -21.04 -2.33
N SER A 450 -19.14 -22.23 -2.72
CA SER A 450 -20.36 -22.38 -3.55
C SER A 450 -21.61 -21.86 -2.84
N ALA A 451 -21.63 -21.89 -1.51
CA ALA A 451 -22.72 -21.38 -0.69
C ALA A 451 -22.67 -19.85 -0.48
N GLU A 452 -21.60 -19.17 -0.88
CA GLU A 452 -21.55 -17.71 -0.85
C GLU A 452 -22.32 -17.15 -2.04
N VAL A 453 -23.43 -16.49 -1.75
CA VAL A 453 -24.34 -15.92 -2.75
C VAL A 453 -24.48 -14.42 -2.56
N ALA A 454 -24.76 -13.72 -3.65
CA ALA A 454 -25.03 -12.30 -3.70
C ALA A 454 -26.19 -12.00 -4.65
N LYS A 455 -26.89 -10.89 -4.38
CA LYS A 455 -27.81 -10.27 -5.33
C LYS A 455 -27.05 -9.15 -6.04
N PRO A 456 -26.60 -9.36 -7.28
CA PRO A 456 -25.53 -8.56 -7.87
C PRO A 456 -25.91 -7.09 -8.10
N ASP A 457 -27.17 -6.79 -8.44
CA ASP A 457 -27.62 -5.48 -8.92
C ASP A 457 -26.63 -4.87 -9.94
N ARG A 458 -26.69 -3.56 -10.15
CA ARG A 458 -25.70 -2.75 -10.85
C ARG A 458 -24.63 -2.22 -9.89
N PHE A 459 -24.34 -2.95 -8.82
CA PHE A 459 -23.27 -2.57 -7.91
C PHE A 459 -21.91 -2.59 -8.60
N LEU A 460 -21.00 -1.72 -8.13
CA LEU A 460 -19.62 -1.63 -8.62
C LEU A 460 -18.83 -2.93 -8.44
N GLU A 461 -19.18 -3.71 -7.41
CA GLU A 461 -18.69 -5.06 -7.16
C GLU A 461 -19.84 -5.95 -6.69
N PRO A 462 -20.03 -7.16 -7.27
CA PRO A 462 -21.10 -8.07 -6.85
C PRO A 462 -21.03 -8.46 -5.37
N TYR A 463 -19.86 -8.32 -4.75
CA TYR A 463 -19.65 -8.57 -3.32
C TYR A 463 -20.48 -7.64 -2.42
N ILE A 464 -20.81 -6.42 -2.87
CA ILE A 464 -21.67 -5.47 -2.12
C ILE A 464 -23.06 -6.09 -1.85
N GLY A 465 -23.56 -6.87 -2.80
CA GLY A 465 -24.85 -7.56 -2.71
C GLY A 465 -24.84 -8.87 -1.93
N LYS A 466 -23.75 -9.19 -1.22
CA LYS A 466 -23.60 -10.47 -0.51
C LYS A 466 -24.68 -10.65 0.56
N VAL A 467 -25.27 -11.84 0.59
CA VAL A 467 -26.34 -12.18 1.53
C VAL A 467 -25.76 -12.88 2.76
N TYR A 468 -25.93 -12.26 3.92
CA TYR A 468 -25.60 -12.84 5.21
C TYR A 468 -26.86 -13.22 6.00
N ARG A 469 -26.75 -14.26 6.85
CA ARG A 469 -27.88 -14.74 7.69
C ARG A 469 -28.10 -13.93 8.97
N ASP A 470 -27.08 -13.23 9.43
CA ASP A 470 -27.04 -12.44 10.66
C ASP A 470 -27.35 -10.94 10.45
N GLY A 471 -27.79 -10.60 9.24
CA GLY A 471 -28.26 -9.27 8.87
C GLY A 471 -27.16 -8.22 8.72
N TYR A 472 -25.88 -8.61 8.71
CA TYR A 472 -24.81 -7.72 8.27
C TYR A 472 -24.82 -7.55 6.75
N THR A 473 -24.26 -6.46 6.28
CA THR A 473 -24.12 -6.16 4.85
C THR A 473 -22.68 -5.82 4.48
N GLU A 474 -22.36 -5.84 3.18
CA GLU A 474 -21.11 -5.29 2.64
C GLU A 474 -21.27 -3.82 2.21
N VAL A 475 -22.43 -3.21 2.43
CA VAL A 475 -22.76 -1.87 1.93
C VAL A 475 -21.89 -0.82 2.61
N VAL A 476 -21.77 -0.85 3.94
CA VAL A 476 -20.97 0.16 4.66
C VAL A 476 -19.48 -0.10 4.52
N SER A 477 -19.04 -1.36 4.63
CA SER A 477 -17.63 -1.78 4.54
C SER A 477 -17.03 -1.47 3.17
N MET A 478 -17.67 -1.92 2.08
CA MET A 478 -17.18 -1.67 0.73
C MET A 478 -17.31 -0.19 0.34
N GLY A 479 -18.35 0.48 0.81
CA GLY A 479 -18.56 1.90 0.55
C GLY A 479 -17.43 2.77 1.09
N LEU A 480 -17.10 2.61 2.37
CA LEU A 480 -15.99 3.32 3.02
C LEU A 480 -14.63 2.92 2.43
N GLU A 481 -14.47 1.63 2.09
CA GLU A 481 -13.28 1.14 1.41
C GLU A 481 -13.05 1.85 0.05
N LEU A 482 -14.11 1.98 -0.76
CA LEU A 482 -14.07 2.66 -2.07
C LEU A 482 -13.91 4.17 -1.91
N MET A 483 -14.60 4.80 -0.95
CA MET A 483 -14.37 6.22 -0.62
C MET A 483 -12.91 6.49 -0.29
N TRP A 484 -12.22 5.55 0.36
CA TRP A 484 -10.81 5.74 0.65
C TRP A 484 -9.90 5.37 -0.54
N SER A 485 -10.15 4.25 -1.21
CA SER A 485 -9.19 3.67 -2.17
C SER A 485 -9.43 4.01 -3.63
N ASP A 486 -10.67 4.29 -4.03
CA ASP A 486 -11.04 4.59 -5.42
C ASP A 486 -12.33 5.48 -5.46
N PRO A 487 -12.21 6.76 -5.07
CA PRO A 487 -13.32 7.72 -5.09
C PRO A 487 -13.98 7.84 -6.48
N GLU A 488 -13.18 7.79 -7.54
CA GLU A 488 -13.66 7.97 -8.91
C GLU A 488 -14.58 6.84 -9.33
N ARG A 489 -14.20 5.60 -9.02
CA ARG A 489 -15.06 4.46 -9.27
C ARG A 489 -16.35 4.54 -8.45
N LEU A 490 -16.28 4.95 -7.19
CA LEU A 490 -17.48 5.11 -6.36
C LEU A 490 -18.47 6.13 -6.96
N MET A 491 -17.99 7.24 -7.50
CA MET A 491 -18.84 8.27 -8.12
C MET A 491 -19.67 7.77 -9.30
N THR A 492 -19.27 6.67 -9.93
CA THR A 492 -20.02 6.10 -11.07
C THR A 492 -21.32 5.42 -10.65
N ASP A 493 -21.47 5.02 -9.38
CA ASP A 493 -22.74 4.60 -8.78
C ASP A 493 -23.28 5.74 -7.90
N SER A 494 -24.11 6.58 -8.50
CA SER A 494 -24.58 7.80 -7.86
C SER A 494 -25.46 7.53 -6.63
N ASP A 495 -26.44 6.63 -6.75
CA ASP A 495 -27.33 6.26 -5.64
C ASP A 495 -26.52 5.72 -4.46
N TYR A 496 -25.52 4.87 -4.72
CA TYR A 496 -24.66 4.35 -3.66
C TYR A 496 -23.77 5.40 -3.02
N PHE A 497 -23.17 6.30 -3.80
CA PHE A 497 -22.38 7.39 -3.26
C PHE A 497 -23.22 8.31 -2.36
N ASP A 498 -24.39 8.74 -2.82
CA ASP A 498 -25.25 9.68 -2.10
C ASP A 498 -25.77 9.05 -0.80
N PHE A 499 -26.21 7.80 -0.88
CA PHE A 499 -26.60 7.02 0.30
C PHE A 499 -25.48 6.96 1.34
N LEU A 500 -24.26 6.58 0.93
CA LEU A 500 -23.12 6.48 1.85
C LEU A 500 -22.77 7.83 2.46
N TRP A 501 -22.75 8.89 1.64
CA TRP A 501 -22.43 10.24 2.09
C TRP A 501 -23.37 10.69 3.21
N GLU A 502 -24.67 10.53 3.01
CA GLU A 502 -25.68 10.89 4.01
C GLU A 502 -25.58 10.01 5.27
N LEU A 503 -25.37 8.70 5.08
CA LEU A 503 -25.31 7.72 6.16
C LEU A 503 -24.21 8.04 7.18
N ILE A 504 -23.05 8.49 6.70
CA ILE A 504 -21.84 8.67 7.53
C ILE A 504 -21.63 10.13 7.99
N ARG A 505 -22.59 11.03 7.78
CA ARG A 505 -22.52 12.46 8.17
C ARG A 505 -23.42 12.83 9.35
N GLY A 506 -24.03 11.84 9.99
CA GLY A 506 -24.98 12.03 11.08
C GLY A 506 -26.37 12.39 10.56
N SER A 507 -27.37 11.57 10.92
CA SER A 507 -28.79 11.83 10.64
C SER A 507 -29.33 12.95 11.50
#